data_AF-A0A7W3MV11-F1
#
_entry.id   AF-A0A7W3MV11-F1
#
_cell.length_a   1.000
_cell.length_b   1.000
_cell.length_c   1.000
_cell.angle_alpha   90.00
_cell.angle_beta   90.00
_cell.angle_gamma   90.00
#
_symmetry.space_group_name_H-M   'P 1'
#
loop_
_entity.id
_entity.type
_entity.pdbx_description
1 polymer ?
#
loop_
_entity_poly.entity_id
_entity_poly.type
_entity_poly.pdbx_seq_one_letter_code
_entity_poly.pdbx_strand_id
1 'polypeptide(L)'
;MRLRTTLGVLAIGGAMLTSTACLPGLTSSAEQKTACANMLRELQAIPSKVSQNLTNPTAAAQVYDDAAGTLRSEGQKAGGDVQTAAEKVANDLEDLGQTLRDAGNGNPSIPDTSKITSSGAELERACNN
;
A
#
# COMPACT_ATOMS: atom_id res chain seq x y z
N MET A 1 -42.61 5.01 -4.70
CA MET A 1 -41.61 4.37 -5.57
C MET A 1 -40.36 4.09 -4.75
N ARG A 2 -39.98 2.81 -4.62
CA ARG A 2 -38.68 2.39 -4.09
C ARG A 2 -37.68 2.38 -5.25
N LEU A 3 -36.45 2.82 -5.03
CA LEU A 3 -35.26 2.13 -5.49
C LEU A 3 -34.11 2.45 -4.52
N ARG A 4 -33.57 1.41 -3.90
CA ARG A 4 -32.45 1.43 -2.98
C ARG A 4 -31.16 1.33 -3.79
N THR A 5 -30.21 2.21 -3.56
CA THR A 5 -28.80 1.97 -3.92
C THR A 5 -27.91 2.53 -2.81
N THR A 6 -27.80 1.79 -1.72
CA THR A 6 -26.69 1.91 -0.76
C THR A 6 -25.49 1.19 -1.38
N LEU A 7 -24.63 1.93 -2.07
CA LEU A 7 -23.30 1.47 -2.44
C LEU A 7 -22.39 1.64 -1.22
N GLY A 8 -21.68 0.55 -0.91
CA GLY A 8 -21.02 0.31 0.36
C GLY A 8 -19.96 1.34 0.69
N VAL A 9 -20.14 1.98 1.84
CA VAL A 9 -19.05 2.54 2.63
C VAL A 9 -18.18 1.35 3.04
N LEU A 10 -16.97 1.24 2.49
CA LEU A 10 -15.92 0.46 3.14
C LEU A 10 -15.62 1.16 4.47
N ALA A 11 -16.33 0.73 5.51
CA ALA A 11 -16.01 1.03 6.89
C ALA A 11 -14.76 0.24 7.27
N ILE A 12 -13.59 0.72 6.86
CA ILE A 12 -12.32 0.42 7.54
C ILE A 12 -12.07 1.60 8.49
N GLY A 13 -12.99 1.75 9.44
CA GLY A 13 -12.97 2.78 10.46
C GLY A 13 -13.47 2.14 11.74
N GLY A 14 -12.55 1.75 12.61
CA GLY A 14 -12.90 1.08 13.85
C GLY A 14 -11.76 0.31 14.50
N ALA A 15 -10.58 0.91 14.62
CA ALA A 15 -9.68 0.58 15.72
C ALA A 15 -9.68 1.78 16.66
N MET A 16 -9.97 1.49 17.92
CA MET A 16 -10.34 2.45 18.93
C MET A 16 -9.21 3.45 19.18
N LEU A 17 -9.60 4.71 19.32
CA LEU A 17 -8.82 5.77 19.93
C LEU A 17 -8.54 5.38 21.40
N THR A 18 -7.51 4.58 21.66
CA THR A 18 -6.96 4.47 23.01
C THR A 18 -5.70 5.31 23.07
N SER A 19 -5.92 6.58 23.38
CA SER A 19 -5.04 7.46 24.15
C SER A 19 -3.78 6.78 24.73
N THR A 20 -2.73 6.66 23.93
CA THR A 20 -1.33 6.66 24.37
C THR A 20 -0.57 7.44 23.30
N ALA A 21 -0.46 8.74 23.50
CA ALA A 21 0.73 9.34 24.05
C ALA A 21 1.89 9.31 23.05
N CYS A 22 2.30 10.51 22.65
CA CYS A 22 3.61 10.80 22.10
C CYS A 22 4.71 9.98 22.79
N LEU A 23 5.16 8.88 22.18
CA LEU A 23 6.39 8.19 22.56
C LEU A 23 7.10 7.77 21.27
N PRO A 24 8.25 8.37 20.93
CA PRO A 24 9.08 7.86 19.86
C PRO A 24 9.59 6.48 20.29
N GLY A 25 9.04 5.41 19.70
CA GLY A 25 9.58 4.05 19.80
C GLY A 25 8.74 2.99 20.51
N LEU A 26 7.46 3.22 20.82
CA LEU A 26 6.60 2.21 21.47
C LEU A 26 5.26 2.06 20.73
N THR A 27 5.31 1.70 19.45
CA THR A 27 4.16 1.01 18.86
C THR A 27 4.10 -0.37 19.52
N SER A 28 2.99 -0.71 20.17
CA SER A 28 2.85 -2.04 20.77
C SER A 28 3.08 -3.06 19.66
N SER A 29 3.93 -4.07 19.86
CA SER A 29 4.31 -5.02 18.81
C SER A 29 3.12 -5.69 18.12
N ALA A 30 1.93 -5.70 18.74
CA ALA A 30 0.68 -6.16 18.13
C ALA A 30 0.13 -5.20 17.05
N GLU A 31 0.20 -3.88 17.26
CA GLU A 31 -0.23 -2.86 16.28
C GLU A 31 0.75 -2.82 15.11
N GLN A 32 2.06 -2.88 15.40
CA GLN A 32 3.09 -2.97 14.38
C GLN A 32 2.93 -4.25 13.54
N LYS A 33 2.72 -5.42 14.17
CA LYS A 33 2.42 -6.67 13.45
C LYS A 33 1.15 -6.59 12.62
N THR A 34 0.11 -5.91 13.13
CA THR A 34 -1.15 -5.74 12.41
C THR A 34 -0.96 -4.86 11.19
N ALA A 35 -0.27 -3.73 11.34
CA ALA A 35 0.07 -2.83 10.25
C ALA A 35 0.92 -3.54 9.18
N CYS A 36 1.95 -4.28 9.61
CA CYS A 36 2.74 -5.14 8.73
C CYS A 36 1.90 -6.18 7.98
N ALA A 37 1.00 -6.88 8.68
CA ALA A 37 0.11 -7.85 8.05
C ALA A 37 -0.88 -7.22 7.06
N ASN A 38 -1.30 -5.97 7.30
CA ASN A 38 -2.15 -5.21 6.38
C ASN A 38 -1.37 -4.82 5.12
N MET A 39 -0.15 -4.30 5.27
CA MET A 39 0.72 -3.92 4.15
C MET A 39 1.09 -5.12 3.28
N LEU A 40 1.51 -6.24 3.89
CA LEU A 40 1.84 -7.46 3.16
C LEU A 40 0.63 -8.02 2.41
N ARG A 41 -0.56 -7.99 3.02
CA ARG A 41 -1.81 -8.39 2.34
C ARG A 41 -2.13 -7.49 1.16
N GLU A 42 -1.97 -6.18 1.30
CA GLU A 42 -2.22 -5.25 0.21
C GLU A 42 -1.25 -5.49 -0.95
N LEU A 43 0.05 -5.65 -0.67
CA LEU A 43 1.07 -5.99 -1.67
C LEU A 43 0.75 -7.31 -2.41
N GLN A 44 0.33 -8.34 -1.67
CA GLN A 44 -0.08 -9.62 -2.26
C GLN A 44 -1.37 -9.53 -3.09
N ALA A 45 -2.22 -8.52 -2.83
CA ALA A 45 -3.45 -8.30 -3.58
C ALA A 45 -3.23 -7.53 -4.89
N ILE A 46 -2.12 -6.80 -5.04
CA ILE A 46 -1.83 -6.00 -6.24
C ILE A 46 -1.94 -6.83 -7.54
N PRO A 47 -1.29 -8.01 -7.69
CA PRO A 47 -1.39 -8.77 -8.94
C PRO A 47 -2.83 -9.11 -9.32
N SER A 48 -3.64 -9.48 -8.33
CA SER A 48 -5.06 -9.78 -8.52
C SER A 48 -5.87 -8.55 -8.93
N LYS A 49 -5.60 -7.37 -8.33
CA LYS A 49 -6.25 -6.10 -8.66
C LYS A 49 -5.83 -5.57 -10.04
N VAL A 50 -4.55 -5.70 -10.39
CA VAL A 50 -4.01 -5.32 -11.71
C VAL A 50 -4.52 -6.24 -12.80
N SER A 51 -4.64 -7.55 -12.53
CA SER A 51 -5.17 -8.52 -13.51
C SER A 51 -6.60 -8.20 -13.95
N GLN A 52 -7.39 -7.54 -13.10
CA GLN A 52 -8.74 -7.06 -13.42
C GLN A 52 -8.75 -5.82 -14.34
N ASN A 53 -7.60 -5.15 -14.45
CA ASN A 53 -7.43 -3.88 -15.18
C ASN A 53 -6.43 -3.99 -16.33
N LEU A 54 -6.13 -5.20 -16.83
CA LEU A 54 -5.11 -5.43 -17.88
C LEU A 54 -5.38 -4.68 -19.18
N THR A 55 -6.64 -4.39 -19.49
CA THR A 55 -7.05 -3.64 -20.68
C THR A 55 -7.08 -2.12 -20.46
N ASN A 56 -6.83 -1.65 -19.23
CA ASN A 56 -6.83 -0.24 -18.86
C ASN A 56 -5.57 0.10 -18.03
N PRO A 57 -4.48 0.51 -18.69
CA PRO A 57 -3.21 0.81 -18.01
C PRO A 57 -3.33 1.94 -16.99
N THR A 58 -4.22 2.91 -17.22
CA THR A 58 -4.51 3.98 -16.26
C THR A 58 -5.17 3.45 -14.99
N ALA A 59 -6.12 2.52 -15.12
CA ALA A 59 -6.74 1.89 -13.95
C ALA A 59 -5.77 0.95 -13.23
N ALA A 60 -4.90 0.25 -13.97
CA ALA A 60 -3.82 -0.54 -13.37
C ALA A 60 -2.85 0.35 -12.59
N ALA A 61 -2.49 1.52 -13.11
CA ALA A 61 -1.65 2.50 -12.40
C ALA A 61 -2.28 2.95 -11.09
N GLN A 62 -3.59 3.24 -11.08
CA GLN A 62 -4.31 3.64 -9.86
C GLN A 62 -4.22 2.58 -8.75
N VAL A 63 -4.20 1.29 -9.09
CA VAL A 63 -4.02 0.22 -8.10
C VAL A 63 -2.69 0.34 -7.36
N TYR A 64 -1.62 0.73 -8.07
CA TYR A 64 -0.30 0.92 -7.44
C TYR A 64 -0.29 2.16 -6.54
N ASP A 65 -0.93 3.25 -6.96
CA ASP A 65 -1.04 4.48 -6.14
C ASP A 65 -1.88 4.26 -4.88
N ASP A 66 -2.99 3.52 -5.00
CA ASP A 66 -3.86 3.17 -3.86
C ASP A 66 -3.11 2.27 -2.86
N ALA A 67 -2.31 1.32 -3.36
CA ALA A 67 -1.46 0.49 -2.54
C ALA A 67 -0.37 1.34 -1.84
N ALA A 68 0.28 2.26 -2.56
CA ALA A 68 1.26 3.19 -1.99
C ALA A 68 0.67 4.03 -0.85
N GLY A 69 -0.55 4.56 -1.05
CA GLY A 69 -1.29 5.28 -0.01
C GLY A 69 -1.57 4.42 1.22
N THR A 70 -1.96 3.16 1.01
CA THR A 70 -2.19 2.19 2.08
C THR A 70 -0.90 1.89 2.85
N LEU A 71 0.22 1.67 2.16
CA LEU A 71 1.51 1.41 2.78
C LEU A 71 1.98 2.60 3.64
N ARG A 72 1.80 3.84 3.17
CA ARG A 72 2.13 5.02 4.00
C ARG A 72 1.25 5.10 5.24
N SER A 73 -0.05 4.88 5.09
CA SER A 73 -0.98 4.94 6.22
C SER A 73 -0.67 3.87 7.27
N GLU A 74 -0.43 2.63 6.86
CA GLU A 74 -0.09 1.53 7.78
C GLU A 74 1.35 1.67 8.31
N GLY A 75 2.29 2.12 7.49
CA GLY A 75 3.68 2.40 7.90
C GLY A 75 3.76 3.46 8.99
N GLN A 76 2.98 4.54 8.89
CA GLN A 76 2.87 5.55 9.95
C GLN A 76 2.31 4.99 11.26
N LYS A 77 1.38 4.03 11.19
CA LYS A 77 0.86 3.33 12.38
C LYS A 77 1.92 2.42 13.01
N ALA A 78 2.78 1.82 12.20
CA ALA A 78 3.85 0.94 12.66
C ALA A 78 5.07 1.68 13.23
N GLY A 79 5.41 2.84 12.67
CA GLY A 79 6.55 3.68 13.07
C GLY A 79 7.92 3.05 12.79
N GLY A 80 8.98 3.82 13.05
CA GLY A 80 10.37 3.34 13.02
C GLY A 80 10.84 2.82 11.65
N ASP A 81 11.54 1.69 11.65
CA ASP A 81 12.08 1.08 10.44
C ASP A 81 10.98 0.60 9.49
N VAL A 82 9.84 0.17 10.05
CA VAL A 82 8.68 -0.25 9.26
C VAL A 82 8.10 0.93 8.47
N GLN A 83 8.00 2.11 9.09
CA GLN A 83 7.57 3.32 8.38
C GLN A 83 8.51 3.64 7.22
N THR A 84 9.83 3.63 7.48
CA THR A 84 10.84 3.96 6.47
C THR A 84 10.81 2.98 5.29
N ALA A 85 10.73 1.68 5.57
CA ALA A 85 10.63 0.66 4.55
C ALA A 85 9.30 0.76 3.78
N ALA A 86 8.19 1.03 4.47
CA ALA A 86 6.88 1.21 3.84
C ALA A 86 6.84 2.44 2.91
N GLU A 87 7.46 3.55 3.32
CA GLU A 87 7.61 4.74 2.47
C GLU A 87 8.44 4.44 1.22
N LYS A 88 9.53 3.66 1.35
CA LYS A 88 10.35 3.24 0.21
C LYS A 88 9.56 2.40 -0.79
N VAL A 89 8.80 1.40 -0.31
CA VAL A 89 7.94 0.59 -1.18
C VAL A 89 6.84 1.44 -1.80
N ALA A 90 6.22 2.35 -1.04
CA ALA A 90 5.19 3.24 -1.56
C ALA A 90 5.71 4.13 -2.71
N ASN A 91 6.92 4.69 -2.57
CA ASN A 91 7.53 5.46 -3.65
C ASN A 91 7.80 4.61 -4.89
N ASP A 92 8.32 3.38 -4.73
CA ASP A 92 8.57 2.48 -5.86
C ASP A 92 7.26 2.06 -6.57
N LEU A 93 6.14 1.95 -5.83
CA LEU A 93 4.82 1.66 -6.40
C LEU A 93 4.28 2.86 -7.20
N GLU A 94 4.46 4.09 -6.71
CA GLU A 94 4.07 5.30 -7.46
C GLU A 94 4.89 5.47 -8.73
N ASP A 95 6.21 5.23 -8.68
CA ASP A 95 7.07 5.25 -9.86
C ASP A 95 6.60 4.22 -10.92
N LEU A 96 6.14 3.06 -10.47
CA LEU A 96 5.54 2.05 -11.35
C LEU A 96 4.18 2.50 -11.90
N GLY A 97 3.32 3.10 -11.07
CA GLY A 97 2.06 3.70 -11.49
C GLY A 97 2.27 4.77 -12.55
N GLN A 98 3.25 5.65 -12.34
CA GLN A 98 3.66 6.68 -13.30
C GLN A 98 4.12 6.04 -14.63
N THR A 99 4.98 5.02 -14.55
CA THR A 99 5.46 4.27 -15.73
C THR A 99 4.31 3.66 -16.53
N LEU A 100 3.28 3.13 -15.87
CA LEU A 100 2.10 2.56 -16.51
C LEU A 100 1.21 3.62 -17.15
N ARG A 101 1.06 4.79 -16.52
CA ARG A 101 0.35 5.95 -17.12
C ARG A 101 1.08 6.41 -18.39
N ASP A 102 2.39 6.52 -18.34
CA ASP A 102 3.22 6.91 -19.48
C ASP A 102 3.15 5.88 -20.61
N ALA A 103 3.17 4.58 -20.27
CA ALA A 103 2.95 3.50 -21.23
C ALA A 103 1.56 3.58 -21.87
N GLY A 104 0.51 3.87 -21.08
CA GLY A 104 -0.84 4.10 -21.58
C GLY A 104 -0.96 5.32 -22.51
N ASN A 105 -0.09 6.32 -22.33
CA ASN A 105 0.02 7.51 -23.18
C ASN A 105 0.92 7.31 -24.42
N GLY A 106 1.40 6.09 -24.67
CA GLY A 106 2.20 5.76 -25.85
C GLY A 106 3.71 5.84 -25.66
N ASN A 107 4.21 5.96 -24.43
CA ASN A 107 5.63 5.92 -24.09
C ASN A 107 5.97 4.71 -23.21
N PRO A 108 6.03 3.48 -23.77
CA PRO A 108 6.27 2.27 -22.99
C PRO A 108 7.71 2.23 -22.47
N SER A 109 7.89 2.55 -21.19
CA SER A 109 9.13 2.29 -20.44
C SER A 109 9.02 0.96 -19.72
N ILE A 110 10.06 0.13 -19.77
CA ILE A 110 10.12 -1.10 -18.98
C ILE A 110 10.40 -0.70 -17.52
N PRO A 111 9.50 -0.99 -16.57
CA PRO A 111 9.73 -0.67 -15.17
C PRO A 111 10.86 -1.54 -14.59
N ASP A 112 11.69 -0.95 -13.74
CA ASP A 112 12.72 -1.67 -12.97
C ASP A 112 12.08 -2.37 -11.76
N THR A 113 11.68 -3.63 -11.95
CA THR A 113 11.06 -4.45 -10.91
C THR A 113 12.02 -4.89 -9.80
N SER A 114 13.33 -4.71 -10.01
CA SER A 114 14.38 -5.06 -9.05
C SER A 114 14.25 -4.21 -7.78
N LYS A 115 13.88 -2.93 -7.94
CA LYS A 115 13.69 -1.99 -6.82
C LYS A 115 12.53 -2.40 -5.94
N ILE A 116 11.38 -2.71 -6.53
CA ILE A 116 10.17 -3.16 -5.82
C ILE A 116 10.45 -4.44 -5.03
N THR A 117 11.18 -5.39 -5.64
CA THR A 117 11.52 -6.66 -4.97
C THR A 117 12.45 -6.42 -3.78
N SER A 118 13.46 -5.56 -3.96
CA SER A 118 14.39 -5.21 -2.87
C SER A 118 13.68 -4.48 -1.72
N SER A 119 12.82 -3.51 -2.04
CA SER A 119 12.06 -2.73 -1.04
C SER A 119 11.02 -3.59 -0.33
N GLY A 120 10.36 -4.51 -1.05
CA GLY A 120 9.44 -5.47 -0.46
C GLY A 120 10.13 -6.40 0.53
N ALA A 121 11.33 -6.90 0.20
CA ALA A 121 12.13 -7.70 1.11
C ALA A 121 12.61 -6.90 2.34
N GLU A 122 12.91 -5.62 2.18
CA GLU A 122 13.27 -4.72 3.29
C GLU A 122 12.09 -4.49 4.23
N LEU A 123 10.89 -4.28 3.68
CA LEU A 123 9.66 -4.18 4.45
C LEU A 123 9.34 -5.48 5.19
N GLU A 124 9.48 -6.63 4.53
CA GLU A 124 9.27 -7.93 5.17
C GLU A 124 10.26 -8.19 6.31
N ARG A 125 11.52 -7.76 6.17
CA ARG A 125 12.51 -7.82 7.25
C ARG A 125 12.18 -6.86 8.39
N ALA A 126 11.81 -5.62 8.07
CA ALA A 126 11.40 -4.63 9.07
C ALA A 126 10.17 -5.10 9.86
N CYS A 127 9.28 -5.85 9.21
CA CYS A 127 8.09 -6.44 9.82
C CYS A 127 8.35 -7.70 10.67
N ASN A 128 9.53 -8.32 10.53
CA ASN A 128 9.93 -9.53 11.24
C ASN A 128 11.02 -9.30 12.32
N ASN A 129 11.47 -8.05 12.49
CA ASN A 129 12.29 -7.59 13.63
C ASN A 129 11.40 -7.14 14.79
#